data_AF-A0A4P7C3S2-F1
#
_entry.id   AF-A0A4P7C3S2-F1
#
_cell.length_a   1.000
_cell.length_b   1.000
_cell.length_c   1.000
_cell.angle_alpha   90.00
_cell.angle_beta   90.00
_cell.angle_gamma   90.00
#
_symmetry.space_group_name_H-M   'P 1'
#
loop_
_entity.id
_entity.type
_entity.pdbx_description
1 polymer ?
#
loop_
_entity_poly.entity_id
_entity_poly.type
_entity_poly.pdbx_seq_one_letter_code
_entity_poly.pdbx_strand_id
1 'polypeptide(L)'
;MARQPLIINSLPFHSQQDAITYFRAMLGRYRDGEEILGKDFEMLLALLERHPRAVTKIGGGVKRLYKDKTTKTTRCFWIERQDGTVTDFSYREAIRAKEKSLYQEFAEACRQAVDEDLRLMKQNHFAIHADAEGKVKCDITGERIAFHESHLDHKKPLTFQTLVQTFMGAHEIEITREMLSMHQDGQFQTAFVDVDLKEKFRHFHHKIAELRIIQAGLNLSLGGAERITPSLCPVVIPTGL
;
A
#
# COMPACT_ATOMS: atom_id res chain seq x y z
N MET A 1 28.27 1.27 -12.34
CA MET A 1 28.12 2.74 -12.35
C MET A 1 28.01 3.22 -10.91
N ALA A 2 28.82 4.20 -10.50
CA ALA A 2 28.71 4.79 -9.17
C ALA A 2 27.33 5.46 -9.03
N ARG A 3 26.57 5.12 -7.98
CA ARG A 3 25.30 5.78 -7.68
C ARG A 3 25.62 7.22 -7.29
N GLN A 4 25.07 8.19 -8.03
CA GLN A 4 25.16 9.59 -7.62
C GLN A 4 24.49 9.77 -6.25
N PRO A 5 25.10 10.53 -5.33
CA PRO A 5 24.49 10.82 -4.04
C PRO A 5 23.19 11.61 -4.23
N LEU A 6 22.16 11.21 -3.47
CA LEU A 6 20.89 11.93 -3.44
C LEU A 6 21.04 13.14 -2.53
N ILE A 7 20.84 14.35 -3.04
CA ILE A 7 20.90 15.57 -2.24
C ILE A 7 19.49 16.12 -2.06
N ILE A 8 19.08 16.37 -0.81
CA ILE A 8 17.79 16.98 -0.47
C ILE A 8 18.07 18.10 0.53
N ASN A 9 17.62 19.33 0.23
CA ASN A 9 17.90 20.52 1.02
C ASN A 9 19.37 20.66 1.46
N SER A 10 20.30 20.51 0.50
CA SER A 10 21.75 20.53 0.73
C SER A 10 22.33 19.41 1.62
N LEU A 11 21.50 18.46 2.08
CA LEU A 11 21.96 17.29 2.81
C LEU A 11 22.20 16.12 1.84
N PRO A 12 23.45 15.62 1.72
CA PRO A 12 23.75 14.47 0.89
C PRO A 12 23.39 13.15 1.58
N PHE A 13 22.81 12.24 0.81
CA PHE A 13 22.54 10.86 1.18
C PHE A 13 23.33 9.93 0.27
N HIS A 14 24.03 8.95 0.85
CA HIS A 14 24.84 7.98 0.11
C HIS A 14 23.96 7.03 -0.73
N SER A 15 22.72 6.80 -0.30
CA SER A 15 21.76 5.97 -1.01
C SER A 15 20.31 6.42 -0.77
N GLN A 16 19.39 5.94 -1.62
CA GLN A 16 17.94 6.07 -1.36
C GLN A 16 17.53 5.44 -0.03
N GLN A 17 18.21 4.37 0.40
CA GLN A 17 17.89 3.70 1.66
C GLN A 17 18.24 4.57 2.88
N ASP A 18 19.31 5.36 2.79
CA ASP A 18 19.70 6.30 3.85
C ASP A 18 18.67 7.42 3.97
N ALA A 19 18.25 7.98 2.82
CA ALA A 19 17.16 8.95 2.80
C ALA A 19 15.86 8.36 3.37
N ILE A 20 15.50 7.12 2.99
CA ILE A 20 14.30 6.45 3.53
C ILE A 20 14.39 6.30 5.05
N THR A 21 15.56 5.94 5.57
CA THR A 21 15.80 5.79 7.00
C THR A 21 15.64 7.14 7.72
N TYR A 22 16.22 8.19 7.16
CA TYR A 22 16.13 9.55 7.67
C TYR A 22 14.67 10.05 7.74
N PHE A 23 13.93 9.99 6.63
CA PHE A 23 12.53 10.45 6.59
C PHE A 23 11.59 9.55 7.39
N ARG A 24 11.90 8.25 7.54
CA ARG A 24 11.18 7.37 8.48
C ARG A 24 11.37 7.81 9.93
N ALA A 25 12.61 8.14 10.32
CA ALA A 25 12.90 8.64 11.65
C ALA A 25 12.21 10.00 11.89
N MET A 26 12.21 10.89 10.89
CA MET A 26 11.44 12.15 10.93
C MET A 26 9.96 11.90 11.18
N LEU A 27 9.30 11.05 10.39
CA LEU A 27 7.89 10.71 10.58
C LEU A 27 7.61 10.10 11.97
N GLY A 28 8.59 9.40 12.55
CA GLY A 28 8.50 8.83 13.89
C GLY A 28 8.48 9.86 15.02
N ARG A 29 9.00 11.07 14.80
CA ARG A 29 9.11 12.13 15.82
C ARG A 29 7.79 12.82 16.15
N TYR A 30 6.87 12.88 15.20
CA TYR A 30 5.61 13.62 15.31
C TYR A 30 4.45 12.71 15.76
N ARG A 31 3.44 13.28 16.42
CA ARG A 31 2.13 12.67 16.70
C ARG A 31 1.19 12.85 15.52
N ASP A 32 0.10 12.08 15.52
CA ASP A 32 -0.94 12.23 14.51
C ASP A 32 -1.62 13.61 14.69
N GLY A 33 -1.80 14.36 13.61
CA GLY A 33 -2.26 15.75 13.58
C GLY A 33 -1.19 16.81 13.89
N GLU A 34 0.00 16.42 14.36
CA GLU A 34 1.04 17.35 14.77
C GLU A 34 1.72 18.01 13.56
N GLU A 35 1.79 19.34 13.60
CA GLU A 35 2.42 20.15 12.58
C GLU A 35 3.95 20.03 12.63
N ILE A 36 4.56 19.97 11.44
CA ILE A 36 5.99 19.86 11.24
C ILE A 36 6.53 21.27 11.00
N LEU A 37 7.46 21.70 11.84
CA LEU A 37 7.99 23.08 11.86
C LEU A 37 9.52 23.10 11.72
N GLY A 38 10.07 24.29 11.44
CA GLY A 38 11.51 24.56 11.45
C GLY A 38 12.28 23.77 10.39
N LYS A 39 13.45 23.23 10.76
CA LYS A 39 14.33 22.52 9.82
C LYS A 39 13.69 21.30 9.17
N ASP A 40 12.80 20.62 9.89
CA ASP A 40 12.11 19.46 9.37
C ASP A 40 11.06 19.85 8.32
N PHE A 41 10.40 21.02 8.49
CA PHE A 41 9.52 21.58 7.47
C PHE A 41 10.28 21.86 6.17
N GLU A 42 11.39 22.58 6.25
CA GLU A 42 12.22 22.91 5.08
C GLU A 42 12.75 21.65 4.37
N MET A 43 13.22 20.67 5.14
CA MET A 43 13.70 19.40 4.61
C MET A 43 12.58 18.61 3.93
N LEU A 44 11.37 18.62 4.50
CA LEU A 44 10.22 17.90 3.97
C LEU A 44 9.63 18.58 2.73
N LEU A 45 9.65 19.92 2.68
CA LEU A 45 9.26 20.71 1.51
C LEU A 45 10.21 20.44 0.33
N ALA A 46 11.52 20.47 0.55
CA ALA A 46 12.51 20.12 -0.47
C ALA A 46 12.38 18.67 -0.96
N LEU A 47 11.95 17.74 -0.08
CA LEU A 47 11.62 16.39 -0.52
C LEU A 47 10.35 16.37 -1.38
N LEU A 48 9.30 17.08 -0.97
CA LEU A 48 8.02 17.14 -1.67
C LEU A 48 8.17 17.65 -3.11
N GLU A 49 9.05 18.62 -3.36
CA GLU A 49 9.34 19.13 -4.72
C GLU A 49 9.87 18.04 -5.66
N ARG A 50 10.49 16.99 -5.14
CA ARG A 50 10.98 15.85 -5.92
C ARG A 50 9.91 14.81 -6.23
N HIS A 51 8.72 14.94 -5.64
CA HIS A 51 7.64 13.99 -5.86
C HIS A 51 7.26 14.00 -7.35
N PRO A 52 7.05 12.84 -8.01
CA PRO A 52 6.63 12.81 -9.42
C PRO A 52 5.34 13.60 -9.69
N ARG A 53 4.55 13.82 -8.64
CA ARG A 53 3.31 14.60 -8.66
C ARG A 53 3.42 15.91 -7.86
N ALA A 54 4.61 16.51 -7.76
CA ALA A 54 4.84 17.71 -6.95
C ALA A 54 3.89 18.85 -7.30
N VAL A 55 3.67 19.12 -8.59
CA VAL A 55 2.77 20.18 -9.08
C VAL A 55 1.36 20.04 -8.50
N THR A 56 0.77 18.83 -8.56
CA THR A 56 -0.59 18.62 -8.03
C THR A 56 -0.62 18.53 -6.51
N LYS A 57 0.39 17.93 -5.88
CA LYS A 57 0.48 17.83 -4.41
C LYS A 57 0.70 19.21 -3.75
N ILE A 58 1.49 20.09 -4.34
CA ILE A 58 1.71 21.46 -3.85
C ILE A 58 0.49 22.34 -4.17
N GLY A 59 -0.09 22.23 -5.37
CA GLY A 59 -1.27 23.01 -5.77
C GLY A 59 -1.04 24.53 -5.65
N GLY A 60 -1.99 25.23 -5.02
CA GLY A 60 -1.90 26.68 -4.74
C GLY A 60 -0.87 27.08 -3.66
N GLY A 61 -0.11 26.12 -3.13
CA GLY A 61 0.92 26.34 -2.11
C GLY A 61 0.64 25.58 -0.80
N VAL A 62 1.71 25.24 -0.09
CA VAL A 62 1.65 24.56 1.20
C VAL A 62 1.37 25.59 2.31
N LYS A 63 0.31 25.36 3.09
CA LYS A 63 0.01 26.10 4.32
C LYS A 63 0.69 25.48 5.52
N ARG A 64 0.58 24.15 5.67
CA ARG A 64 1.34 23.39 6.67
C ARG A 64 1.57 21.94 6.25
N LEU A 65 2.60 21.35 6.84
CA LEU A 65 2.91 19.92 6.74
C LEU A 65 2.67 19.27 8.10
N TYR A 66 2.09 18.08 8.12
CA TYR A 66 1.82 17.36 9.36
C TYR A 66 1.90 15.85 9.15
N LYS A 67 1.83 15.07 10.22
CA LYS A 67 1.71 13.62 10.14
C LYS A 67 0.28 13.20 10.44
N ASP A 68 -0.26 12.26 9.68
CA ASP A 68 -1.53 11.61 10.04
C ASP A 68 -1.69 10.24 9.37
N LYS A 69 -2.79 9.55 9.71
CA LYS A 69 -3.20 8.26 9.15
C LYS A 69 -3.93 8.44 7.83
N THR A 70 -3.63 7.57 6.86
CA THR A 70 -4.44 7.36 5.66
C THR A 70 -5.70 6.54 5.99
N THR A 71 -6.62 6.46 5.02
CA THR A 71 -7.78 5.54 5.07
C THR A 71 -7.39 4.08 5.30
N LYS A 72 -6.15 3.69 4.96
CA LYS A 72 -5.60 2.34 5.16
C LYS A 72 -4.79 2.18 6.44
N THR A 73 -4.97 3.08 7.42
CA THR A 73 -4.30 3.08 8.74
C THR A 73 -2.78 3.30 8.73
N THR A 74 -2.14 3.35 7.55
CA THR A 74 -0.74 3.72 7.41
C THR A 74 -0.54 5.19 7.75
N ARG A 75 0.58 5.53 8.37
CA ARG A 75 0.92 6.93 8.68
C ARG A 75 1.87 7.48 7.63
N CYS A 76 1.61 8.70 7.19
CA CYS A 76 2.41 9.41 6.19
C CYS A 76 2.42 10.90 6.50
N PHE A 77 3.16 11.65 5.69
CA PHE A 77 3.12 13.10 5.73
C PHE A 77 1.90 13.59 4.95
N TRP A 78 1.28 14.63 5.49
CA TRP A 78 0.13 15.33 4.95
C TRP A 78 0.47 16.78 4.68
N ILE A 79 -0.22 17.31 3.68
CA ILE A 79 -0.15 18.68 3.18
C ILE A 79 -1.52 19.28 3.42
N GLU A 80 -1.59 20.38 4.16
CA GLU A 80 -2.72 21.31 4.10
C GLU A 80 -2.29 22.47 3.20
N ARG A 81 -3.09 22.78 2.20
CA ARG A 81 -2.82 23.85 1.23
C ARG A 81 -3.38 25.19 1.69
N GLN A 82 -2.96 26.25 1.02
CA GLN A 82 -3.46 27.61 1.28
C GLN A 82 -4.98 27.74 1.08
N ASP A 83 -5.56 26.95 0.17
CA ASP A 83 -7.02 26.89 -0.05
C ASP A 83 -7.76 26.01 0.98
N GLY A 84 -7.05 25.41 1.95
CA GLY A 84 -7.60 24.55 2.98
C GLY A 84 -7.82 23.08 2.55
N THR A 85 -7.57 22.73 1.29
CA THR A 85 -7.60 21.33 0.84
C THR A 85 -6.43 20.55 1.45
N VAL A 86 -6.62 19.23 1.60
CA VAL A 86 -5.61 18.35 2.20
C VAL A 86 -5.29 17.17 1.30
N THR A 87 -4.02 16.76 1.28
CA THR A 87 -3.57 15.52 0.64
C THR A 87 -2.40 14.92 1.41
N ASP A 88 -2.20 13.61 1.29
CA ASP A 88 -0.97 12.96 1.73
C ASP A 88 0.14 13.02 0.67
N PHE A 89 1.38 12.71 1.04
CA PHE A 89 2.38 12.26 0.09
C PHE A 89 3.32 11.20 0.70
N SER A 90 3.84 10.34 -0.17
CA SER A 90 4.79 9.29 0.20
C SER A 90 6.21 9.80 0.09
N TYR A 91 6.90 9.93 1.24
CA TYR A 91 8.33 10.26 1.25
C TYR A 91 9.17 9.24 0.46
N ARG A 92 8.73 7.97 0.38
CA ARG A 92 9.40 6.94 -0.41
C ARG A 92 9.25 7.18 -1.91
N GLU A 93 8.09 7.62 -2.36
CA GLU A 93 7.86 7.98 -3.77
C GLU A 93 8.65 9.22 -4.15
N ALA A 94 8.68 10.24 -3.28
CA ALA A 94 9.50 11.43 -3.47
C ALA A 94 11.01 11.14 -3.52
N ILE A 95 11.51 10.22 -2.69
CA ILE A 95 12.91 9.78 -2.72
C ILE A 95 13.23 9.03 -4.02
N ARG A 96 12.31 8.16 -4.46
CA ARG A 96 12.48 7.41 -5.72
C ARG A 96 12.42 8.32 -6.94
N ALA A 97 11.64 9.41 -6.87
CA ALA A 97 11.44 10.39 -7.94
C ALA A 97 11.13 9.74 -9.30
N LYS A 98 10.36 8.65 -9.28
CA LYS A 98 10.01 7.88 -10.48
C LYS A 98 8.51 7.66 -10.51
N GLU A 99 7.90 7.95 -11.65
CA GLU A 99 6.50 7.62 -11.92
C GLU A 99 6.28 6.11 -11.90
N LYS A 100 5.07 5.71 -11.49
CA LYS A 100 4.66 4.32 -11.55
C LYS A 100 4.48 3.91 -13.01
N SER A 101 4.79 2.65 -13.33
CA SER A 101 4.40 2.12 -14.63
C SER A 101 2.90 1.86 -14.68
N LEU A 102 2.32 1.82 -15.89
CA LEU A 102 0.91 1.45 -16.09
C LEU A 102 0.57 0.12 -15.41
N TYR A 103 1.46 -0.87 -15.48
CA TYR A 103 1.27 -2.14 -14.77
C TYR A 103 1.19 -1.98 -13.24
N GLN A 104 2.03 -1.14 -12.65
CA GLN A 104 1.99 -0.89 -11.19
C GLN A 104 0.68 -0.23 -10.79
N GLU A 105 0.21 0.74 -11.58
CA GLU A 105 -1.06 1.43 -11.33
C GLU A 105 -2.26 0.50 -11.55
N PHE A 106 -2.23 -0.34 -12.57
CA PHE A 106 -3.25 -1.37 -12.81
C PHE A 106 -3.30 -2.38 -11.66
N ALA A 107 -2.16 -2.86 -11.19
CA ALA A 107 -2.10 -3.74 -10.03
C ALA A 107 -2.60 -3.05 -8.75
N GLU A 108 -2.41 -1.74 -8.58
CA GLU A 108 -3.02 -0.96 -7.49
C GLU A 108 -4.54 -0.89 -7.63
N ALA A 109 -5.08 -0.65 -8.82
CA ALA A 109 -6.51 -0.68 -9.10
C ALA A 109 -7.13 -2.05 -8.79
N CYS A 110 -6.47 -3.14 -9.19
CA CYS A 110 -6.83 -4.50 -8.79
C CYS A 110 -6.87 -4.66 -7.26
N ARG A 111 -5.86 -4.16 -6.53
CA ARG A 111 -5.85 -4.27 -5.05
C ARG A 111 -7.00 -3.49 -4.44
N GLN A 112 -7.27 -2.29 -4.96
CA GLN A 112 -8.39 -1.48 -4.51
C GLN A 112 -9.70 -2.26 -4.67
N ALA A 113 -9.91 -2.89 -5.85
CA ALA A 113 -11.15 -3.56 -6.21
C ALA A 113 -11.60 -4.64 -5.21
N VAL A 114 -10.66 -5.25 -4.48
CA VAL A 114 -10.92 -6.33 -3.51
C VAL A 114 -10.61 -5.92 -2.07
N ASP A 115 -10.15 -4.68 -1.83
CA ASP A 115 -9.63 -4.25 -0.52
C ASP A 115 -10.67 -4.39 0.61
N GLU A 116 -11.92 -4.01 0.31
CA GLU A 116 -13.02 -4.12 1.26
C GLU A 116 -13.38 -5.57 1.55
N ASP A 117 -13.45 -6.42 0.53
CA ASP A 117 -13.74 -7.85 0.69
C ASP A 117 -12.68 -8.53 1.56
N LEU A 118 -11.39 -8.28 1.26
CA LEU A 118 -10.28 -8.84 2.03
C LEU A 118 -10.32 -8.39 3.50
N ARG A 119 -10.67 -7.13 3.76
CA ARG A 119 -10.85 -6.61 5.12
C ARG A 119 -11.96 -7.35 5.85
N LEU A 120 -13.12 -7.52 5.21
CA LEU A 120 -14.27 -8.24 5.79
C LEU A 120 -13.97 -9.73 5.99
N MET A 121 -13.30 -10.39 5.03
CA MET A 121 -12.86 -11.78 5.16
C MET A 121 -11.94 -11.98 6.37
N LYS A 122 -10.97 -11.06 6.57
CA LYS A 122 -10.09 -11.11 7.75
C LYS A 122 -10.90 -10.95 9.04
N GLN A 123 -11.83 -9.99 9.10
CA GLN A 123 -12.68 -9.77 10.27
C GLN A 123 -13.52 -11.02 10.59
N ASN A 124 -14.20 -11.57 9.59
CA ASN A 124 -15.03 -12.77 9.74
C ASN A 124 -14.21 -13.99 10.17
N HIS A 125 -13.01 -14.18 9.62
CA HIS A 125 -12.13 -15.28 10.01
C HIS A 125 -11.79 -15.22 11.50
N PHE A 126 -11.44 -14.04 12.03
CA PHE A 126 -11.18 -13.88 13.47
C PHE A 126 -12.46 -14.07 14.30
N ALA A 127 -13.61 -13.58 13.84
CA ALA A 127 -14.87 -13.78 14.55
C ALA A 127 -15.26 -15.26 14.70
N ILE A 128 -14.92 -16.10 13.72
CA ILE A 128 -15.28 -17.52 13.70
C ILE A 128 -14.22 -18.40 14.37
N HIS A 129 -12.93 -18.09 14.21
CA HIS A 129 -11.83 -19.01 14.54
C HIS A 129 -10.95 -18.56 15.72
N ALA A 130 -11.16 -17.35 16.25
CA ALA A 130 -10.37 -16.89 17.38
C ALA A 130 -10.64 -17.72 18.64
N ASP A 131 -9.60 -17.94 19.44
CA ASP A 131 -9.73 -18.48 20.80
C ASP A 131 -10.25 -17.43 21.79
N ALA A 132 -10.31 -17.80 23.08
CA ALA A 132 -10.77 -16.91 24.15
C ALA A 132 -9.93 -15.63 24.32
N GLU A 133 -8.71 -15.58 23.77
CA GLU A 133 -7.84 -14.40 23.78
C GLU A 133 -7.95 -13.58 22.48
N GLY A 134 -8.84 -13.95 21.55
CA GLY A 134 -8.98 -13.26 20.27
C GLY A 134 -7.90 -13.62 19.24
N LYS A 135 -7.23 -14.78 19.38
CA LYS A 135 -6.10 -15.19 18.53
C LYS A 135 -6.43 -16.36 17.62
N VAL A 136 -5.89 -16.33 16.41
CA VAL A 136 -5.98 -17.42 15.42
C VAL A 136 -4.60 -18.01 15.15
N LYS A 137 -4.53 -19.22 14.59
CA LYS A 137 -3.25 -19.84 14.23
C LYS A 137 -2.69 -19.19 12.96
N CYS A 138 -1.42 -18.79 13.01
CA CYS A 138 -0.63 -18.41 11.85
C CYS A 138 -0.48 -19.63 10.92
N ASP A 139 -0.80 -19.48 9.64
CA ASP A 139 -0.77 -20.56 8.65
C ASP A 139 0.64 -21.12 8.39
N ILE A 140 1.67 -20.34 8.73
CA ILE A 140 3.07 -20.67 8.47
C ILE A 140 3.77 -21.20 9.73
N THR A 141 3.66 -20.46 10.85
CA THR A 141 4.36 -20.81 12.10
C THR A 141 3.52 -21.69 13.02
N GLY A 142 2.21 -21.73 12.84
CA GLY A 142 1.26 -22.40 13.75
C GLY A 142 1.00 -21.63 15.06
N GLU A 143 1.74 -20.56 15.33
CA GLU A 143 1.60 -19.75 16.55
C GLU A 143 0.27 -18.99 16.59
N ARG A 144 -0.22 -18.71 17.80
CA ARG A 144 -1.45 -17.93 18.03
C ARG A 144 -1.14 -16.44 17.94
N ILE A 145 -1.76 -15.76 16.98
CA ILE A 145 -1.54 -14.34 16.69
C ILE A 145 -2.86 -13.55 16.76
N ALA A 146 -2.77 -12.33 17.30
CA ALA A 146 -3.92 -11.43 17.38
C ALA A 146 -4.22 -10.74 16.04
N PHE A 147 -5.40 -10.14 15.93
CA PHE A 147 -5.83 -9.45 14.70
C PHE A 147 -4.85 -8.36 14.24
N HIS A 148 -4.29 -7.60 15.18
CA HIS A 148 -3.36 -6.51 14.90
C HIS A 148 -1.93 -6.98 14.59
N GLU A 149 -1.59 -8.23 14.94
CA GLU A 149 -0.29 -8.85 14.69
C GLU A 149 -0.28 -9.67 13.39
N SER A 150 -1.42 -9.74 12.70
CA SER A 150 -1.62 -10.61 11.54
C SER A 150 -1.81 -9.86 10.23
N HIS A 151 -1.42 -10.48 9.14
CA HIS A 151 -1.74 -10.10 7.77
C HIS A 151 -2.59 -11.18 7.11
N LEU A 152 -3.52 -10.76 6.25
CA LEU A 152 -4.16 -11.65 5.30
C LEU A 152 -3.29 -11.69 4.04
N ASP A 153 -2.89 -12.89 3.64
CA ASP A 153 -1.88 -13.13 2.60
C ASP A 153 -2.46 -13.99 1.48
N HIS A 154 -2.07 -13.67 0.25
CA HIS A 154 -2.35 -14.50 -0.94
C HIS A 154 -1.33 -15.62 -1.00
N LYS A 155 -1.80 -16.85 -0.78
CA LYS A 155 -0.97 -18.04 -0.68
C LYS A 155 -0.39 -18.44 -2.02
N LYS A 156 0.85 -18.95 -2.00
CA LYS A 156 1.51 -19.49 -3.20
C LYS A 156 0.82 -20.77 -3.70
N PRO A 157 0.79 -21.00 -5.03
CA PRO A 157 1.42 -20.17 -6.09
C PRO A 157 0.58 -18.95 -6.54
N LEU A 158 -0.63 -18.80 -5.99
CA LEU A 158 -1.62 -17.79 -6.38
C LEU A 158 -1.41 -16.46 -5.65
N THR A 159 -0.17 -15.96 -5.71
CA THR A 159 0.18 -14.64 -5.19
C THR A 159 -0.65 -13.55 -5.87
N PHE A 160 -0.79 -12.39 -5.24
CA PHE A 160 -1.53 -11.28 -5.84
C PHE A 160 -1.00 -10.89 -7.23
N GLN A 161 0.32 -10.93 -7.43
CA GLN A 161 0.92 -10.65 -8.74
C GLN A 161 0.50 -11.70 -9.78
N THR A 162 0.52 -12.98 -9.41
CA THR A 162 0.06 -14.08 -10.26
C THR A 162 -1.41 -13.88 -10.64
N LEU A 163 -2.26 -13.49 -9.69
CA LEU A 163 -3.68 -13.24 -9.96
C LEU A 163 -3.89 -12.10 -10.97
N VAL A 164 -3.16 -10.98 -10.84
CA VAL A 164 -3.23 -9.87 -11.80
C VAL A 164 -2.77 -10.31 -13.20
N GLN A 165 -1.64 -11.02 -13.29
CA GLN A 165 -1.11 -11.49 -14.58
C GLN A 165 -2.03 -12.49 -15.26
N THR A 166 -2.55 -13.47 -14.51
CA THR A 166 -3.48 -14.47 -15.06
C THR A 166 -4.82 -13.83 -15.45
N PHE A 167 -5.30 -12.83 -14.70
CA PHE A 167 -6.48 -12.05 -15.09
C PHE A 167 -6.25 -11.34 -16.42
N MET A 168 -5.13 -10.63 -16.58
CA MET A 168 -4.81 -9.96 -17.84
C MET A 168 -4.75 -10.94 -19.01
N GLY A 169 -4.09 -12.09 -18.83
CA GLY A 169 -4.00 -13.12 -19.87
C GLY A 169 -5.35 -13.76 -20.21
N ALA A 170 -6.17 -14.06 -19.21
CA ALA A 170 -7.47 -14.70 -19.40
C ALA A 170 -8.53 -13.78 -20.05
N HIS A 171 -8.34 -12.47 -19.94
CA HIS A 171 -9.25 -11.45 -20.46
C HIS A 171 -8.62 -10.62 -21.59
N GLU A 172 -7.44 -11.02 -22.10
CA GLU A 172 -6.71 -10.37 -23.19
C GLU A 172 -6.55 -8.84 -22.97
N ILE A 173 -6.25 -8.45 -21.73
CA ILE A 173 -6.17 -7.03 -21.34
C ILE A 173 -4.83 -6.45 -21.75
N GLU A 174 -4.87 -5.45 -22.63
CA GLU A 174 -3.80 -4.49 -22.82
C GLU A 174 -4.06 -3.25 -21.95
N ILE A 175 -3.12 -2.90 -21.06
CA ILE A 175 -3.32 -1.83 -20.09
C ILE A 175 -3.23 -0.48 -20.79
N THR A 176 -4.31 0.30 -20.76
CA THR A 176 -4.31 1.70 -21.21
C THR A 176 -4.55 2.66 -20.05
N ARG A 177 -4.24 3.95 -20.25
CA ARG A 177 -4.37 4.96 -19.19
C ARG A 177 -5.83 5.22 -18.84
N GLU A 178 -6.74 5.07 -19.80
CA GLU A 178 -8.17 5.36 -19.69
C GLU A 178 -8.90 4.36 -18.77
N MET A 179 -8.32 3.16 -18.59
CA MET A 179 -8.83 2.16 -17.63
C MET A 179 -8.65 2.62 -16.17
N LEU A 180 -7.73 3.54 -15.94
CA LEU A 180 -7.25 3.91 -14.62
C LEU A 180 -7.68 5.32 -14.27
N SER A 181 -8.14 5.51 -13.03
CA SER A 181 -8.49 6.82 -12.52
C SER A 181 -7.32 7.79 -12.70
N MET A 182 -7.58 8.97 -13.27
CA MET A 182 -6.61 10.06 -13.21
C MET A 182 -6.24 10.31 -11.75
N HIS A 183 -4.99 10.70 -11.48
CA HIS A 183 -4.57 11.03 -10.13
C HIS A 183 -5.34 12.26 -9.65
N GLN A 184 -6.46 12.03 -8.98
CA GLN A 184 -7.19 13.09 -8.32
C GLN A 184 -6.48 13.45 -7.03
N ASP A 185 -6.60 14.71 -6.68
CA ASP A 185 -6.02 15.20 -5.46
C ASP A 185 -6.74 14.63 -4.23
N GLY A 186 -5.99 14.19 -3.21
CA GLY A 186 -6.53 13.39 -2.11
C GLY A 186 -6.89 11.94 -2.48
N GLN A 187 -6.64 11.49 -3.72
CA GLN A 187 -6.77 10.08 -4.08
C GLN A 187 -5.53 9.30 -3.63
N PHE A 188 -5.71 8.47 -2.61
CA PHE A 188 -4.65 7.68 -2.01
C PHE A 188 -4.17 6.51 -2.88
N GLN A 189 -5.01 6.03 -3.82
CA GLN A 189 -4.74 4.84 -4.65
C GLN A 189 -5.40 4.91 -6.03
N THR A 190 -4.73 4.37 -7.05
CA THR A 190 -5.35 4.17 -8.38
C THR A 190 -6.52 3.19 -8.26
N ALA A 191 -7.61 3.49 -8.95
CA ALA A 191 -8.79 2.64 -9.08
C ALA A 191 -9.14 2.44 -10.56
N PHE A 192 -9.96 1.43 -10.86
CA PHE A 192 -10.55 1.28 -12.19
C PHE A 192 -11.62 2.36 -12.41
N VAL A 193 -11.61 2.96 -13.60
CA VAL A 193 -12.70 3.86 -14.05
C VAL A 193 -13.92 3.02 -14.45
N ASP A 194 -13.67 1.91 -15.13
CA ASP A 194 -14.70 0.97 -15.56
C ASP A 194 -15.13 0.05 -14.40
N VAL A 195 -16.40 0.19 -14.00
CA VAL A 195 -17.02 -0.61 -12.95
C VAL A 195 -17.11 -2.08 -13.36
N ASP A 196 -17.34 -2.38 -14.64
CA ASP A 196 -17.42 -3.76 -15.12
C ASP A 196 -16.05 -4.44 -15.05
N LEU A 197 -14.97 -3.73 -15.38
CA LEU A 197 -13.62 -4.24 -15.23
C LEU A 197 -13.26 -4.49 -13.77
N LYS A 198 -13.67 -3.58 -12.87
CA LYS A 198 -13.52 -3.75 -11.42
C LYS A 198 -14.22 -5.01 -10.94
N GLU A 199 -15.50 -5.19 -11.26
CA GLU A 199 -16.28 -6.36 -10.82
C GLU A 199 -15.78 -7.66 -11.48
N LYS A 200 -15.34 -7.63 -12.74
CA LYS A 200 -14.68 -8.77 -13.39
C LYS A 200 -13.43 -9.21 -12.62
N PHE A 201 -12.55 -8.28 -12.26
CA PHE A 201 -11.37 -8.61 -11.48
C PHE A 201 -11.74 -9.15 -10.09
N ARG A 202 -12.70 -8.52 -9.42
CA ARG A 202 -13.18 -8.94 -8.11
C ARG A 202 -13.75 -10.36 -8.13
N HIS A 203 -14.59 -10.69 -9.10
CA HIS A 203 -15.12 -12.04 -9.30
C HIS A 203 -14.02 -13.06 -9.62
N PHE A 204 -13.10 -12.71 -10.54
CA PHE A 204 -11.95 -13.55 -10.88
C PHE A 204 -11.07 -13.84 -9.64
N HIS A 205 -10.79 -12.81 -8.84
CA HIS A 205 -10.03 -12.93 -7.59
C HIS A 205 -10.74 -13.87 -6.62
N HIS A 206 -12.05 -13.70 -6.37
CA HIS A 206 -12.79 -14.55 -5.45
C HIS A 206 -12.81 -16.02 -5.88
N LYS A 207 -12.85 -16.29 -7.19
CA LYS A 207 -12.89 -17.65 -7.71
C LYS A 207 -11.57 -18.41 -7.54
N ILE A 208 -10.44 -17.70 -7.55
CA ILE A 208 -9.12 -18.33 -7.72
C ILE A 208 -8.22 -18.10 -6.50
N ALA A 209 -8.37 -17.00 -5.77
CA ALA A 209 -7.46 -16.68 -4.68
C ALA A 209 -7.50 -17.75 -3.57
N GLU A 210 -6.32 -18.11 -3.08
CA GLU A 210 -6.18 -18.85 -1.83
C GLU A 210 -5.64 -17.89 -0.77
N LEU A 211 -6.41 -17.70 0.29
CA LEU A 211 -6.12 -16.72 1.34
C LEU A 211 -5.81 -17.42 2.67
N ARG A 212 -4.89 -16.83 3.42
CA ARG A 212 -4.44 -17.33 4.73
C ARG A 212 -4.12 -16.20 5.69
N ILE A 213 -4.14 -16.50 6.99
CA ILE A 213 -3.71 -15.57 8.03
C ILE A 213 -2.28 -15.90 8.45
N ILE A 214 -1.39 -14.92 8.42
CA ILE A 214 0.02 -15.06 8.79
C ILE A 214 0.42 -13.97 9.78
N GLN A 215 1.51 -14.18 10.50
CA GLN A 215 2.11 -13.12 11.31
C GLN A 215 2.65 -12.00 10.41
N ALA A 216 2.43 -10.75 10.81
CA ALA A 216 2.86 -9.58 10.08
C ALA A 216 4.37 -9.61 9.81
N GLY A 217 4.76 -9.38 8.56
CA GLY A 217 6.16 -9.39 8.12
C GLY A 217 6.70 -10.73 7.62
N LEU A 218 6.01 -11.86 7.85
CA LEU A 218 6.46 -13.16 7.32
C LEU A 218 6.40 -13.25 5.80
N ASN A 219 5.43 -12.58 5.16
CA ASN A 219 5.36 -12.50 3.69
C ASN A 219 6.59 -11.83 3.06
N LEU A 220 7.29 -10.97 3.81
CA LEU A 220 8.51 -10.29 3.35
C LEU A 220 9.78 -11.14 3.57
N SER A 221 9.77 -12.05 4.55
CA SER A 221 10.94 -12.86 4.91
C SER A 221 11.05 -14.17 4.11
N LEU A 222 9.92 -14.72 3.64
CA LEU A 222 9.89 -16.06 3.05
C LEU A 222 10.26 -16.14 1.57
N GLY A 223 10.34 -15.00 0.87
CA GLY A 223 10.89 -14.90 -0.50
C GLY A 223 10.36 -15.99 -1.44
N GLY A 224 11.21 -16.62 -2.25
CA GLY A 224 10.86 -17.79 -3.08
C GLY A 224 10.98 -19.16 -2.39
N ALA A 225 11.44 -19.21 -1.13
CA ALA A 225 11.86 -20.45 -0.46
C ALA A 225 10.73 -21.19 0.28
N GLU A 226 9.55 -20.59 0.36
CA GLU A 226 8.39 -21.19 1.01
C GLU A 226 7.89 -22.46 0.30
N ARG A 227 7.70 -23.54 1.07
CA ARG A 227 7.09 -24.77 0.58
C ARG A 227 5.57 -24.59 0.44
N ILE A 228 5.00 -25.14 -0.64
CA ILE A 228 3.55 -25.18 -0.84
C ILE A 228 2.98 -26.24 0.10
N THR A 229 2.21 -25.82 1.10
CA THR A 229 1.55 -26.70 2.08
C THR A 229 0.05 -26.39 2.14
N PRO A 230 -0.82 -27.33 2.52
CA PRO A 230 -2.21 -27.04 2.85
C PRO A 230 -2.31 -26.01 3.98
N SER A 231 -3.35 -25.19 3.97
CA SER A 231 -3.54 -24.20 5.03
C SER A 231 -4.07 -24.85 6.29
N LEU A 232 -3.53 -24.44 7.45
CA LEU A 232 -3.95 -24.86 8.77
C LEU A 232 -5.36 -24.39 9.09
N CYS A 233 -5.73 -23.19 8.61
CA CYS A 233 -7.08 -22.63 8.73
C CYS A 233 -7.36 -21.74 7.52
N PRO A 234 -7.93 -22.30 6.44
CA PRO A 234 -8.23 -21.53 5.23
C PRO A 234 -9.17 -20.35 5.51
N VAL A 235 -8.91 -19.19 4.90
CA VAL A 235 -9.84 -18.07 4.93
C VAL A 235 -10.94 -18.32 3.91
N VAL A 236 -12.19 -18.30 4.34
CA VAL A 236 -13.35 -18.50 3.47
C VAL A 236 -13.54 -17.27 2.58
N ILE A 237 -13.64 -17.51 1.28
CA ILE A 237 -14.06 -16.51 0.29
C ILE A 237 -15.54 -16.78 -0.03
N PRO A 238 -16.46 -15.82 0.18
CA PRO A 238 -17.85 -16.00 -0.17
C PRO A 238 -18.03 -16.25 -1.67
N THR A 239 -18.68 -17.35 -2.03
CA THR A 239 -19.08 -17.66 -3.40
C THR A 239 -20.46 -17.05 -3.68
N GLY A 240 -20.56 -16.09 -4.59
CA GLY A 240 -21.86 -15.54 -5.06
C GLY A 240 -22.07 -14.04 -4.90
N LEU A 241 -21.10 -13.23 -5.33
CA LEU A 241 -21.29 -11.80 -5.59
C LEU A 241 -21.40 -11.55 -7.09
#